data_AF-A0A348WKV7-F1
#
_entry.id   AF-A0A348WKV7-F1
#
_cell.length_a   1.000
_cell.length_b   1.000
_cell.length_c   1.000
_cell.angle_alpha   90.00
_cell.angle_beta   90.00
_cell.angle_gamma   90.00
#
_symmetry.space_group_name_H-M   'P 1'
#
loop_
_entity.id
_entity.type
_entity.pdbx_description
1 polymer ?
#
loop_
_entity_poly.entity_id
_entity_poly.type
_entity_poly.pdbx_seq_one_letter_code
_entity_poly.pdbx_strand_id
1 'polypeptide(L)'
;MREKRKSWIAVSSAIGASMVISQGAVATTSPHTSLAPATLLTAPGPMMEGEGEGAVSVDLTTNDSAFLAQLGLIRGHLWVGMKLYEQGHLEMAKTHMKHPGDELYAGLVSAFEARDLPGFAKPLSDLA
;
A
#
# COMPACT_ATOMS: atom_id res chain seq x y z
N MET A 1 -42.25 11.22 -37.98
CA MET A 1 -40.84 11.03 -37.59
C MET A 1 -40.29 12.33 -37.03
N ARG A 2 -40.02 12.39 -35.72
CA ARG A 2 -39.27 13.47 -35.02
C ARG A 2 -38.96 12.95 -33.60
N GLU A 3 -37.73 12.51 -33.40
CA GLU A 3 -37.26 11.92 -32.15
C GLU A 3 -36.97 13.00 -31.11
N LYS A 4 -37.48 12.82 -29.88
CA LYS A 4 -37.22 13.72 -28.75
C LYS A 4 -35.98 13.23 -28.00
N ARG A 5 -34.84 13.87 -28.25
CA ARG A 5 -33.60 13.62 -27.49
C ARG A 5 -33.70 14.33 -26.15
N LYS A 6 -33.67 13.58 -25.05
CA LYS A 6 -33.70 14.10 -23.68
C LYS A 6 -32.27 14.43 -23.26
N SER A 7 -31.89 15.70 -23.27
CA SER A 7 -30.62 16.16 -22.69
C SER A 7 -30.71 16.13 -21.17
N TRP A 8 -29.78 15.42 -20.54
CA TRP A 8 -29.56 15.49 -19.10
C TRP A 8 -28.51 16.56 -18.81
N ILE A 9 -28.93 17.62 -18.11
CA ILE A 9 -28.04 18.65 -17.58
C ILE A 9 -27.59 18.16 -16.20
N ALA A 10 -26.31 17.80 -16.07
CA ALA A 10 -25.71 17.45 -14.78
C ALA A 10 -25.33 18.76 -14.06
N VAL A 11 -26.04 19.07 -12.97
CA VAL A 11 -25.71 20.16 -12.05
C VAL A 11 -24.68 19.61 -11.06
N SER A 12 -23.44 20.08 -11.16
CA SER A 12 -22.40 19.79 -10.16
C SER A 12 -22.42 20.87 -9.08
N SER A 13 -22.77 20.49 -7.86
CA SER A 13 -22.68 21.36 -6.68
C SER A 13 -21.33 21.12 -6.01
N ALA A 14 -20.43 22.12 -6.06
CA ALA A 14 -19.17 22.08 -5.34
C ALA A 14 -19.39 22.47 -3.87
N ILE A 15 -19.14 21.54 -2.95
CA ILE A 15 -19.12 21.80 -1.51
C ILE A 15 -17.71 22.26 -1.14
N GLY A 16 -17.55 23.56 -0.90
CA GLY A 16 -16.32 24.13 -0.33
C GLY A 16 -16.29 23.94 1.19
N ALA A 17 -15.37 23.11 1.68
CA ALA A 17 -15.08 23.01 3.11
C ALA A 17 -13.93 23.98 3.45
N SER A 18 -14.24 25.09 4.13
CA SER A 18 -13.26 25.97 4.74
C SER A 18 -12.75 25.34 6.04
N MET A 19 -11.48 24.93 6.06
CA MET A 19 -10.79 24.46 7.28
C MET A 19 -10.15 25.67 7.98
N VAL A 20 -10.61 25.98 9.20
CA VAL A 20 -9.94 26.91 10.12
C VAL A 20 -8.99 26.12 11.00
N ILE A 21 -7.69 26.40 10.93
CA ILE A 21 -6.70 25.84 11.86
C ILE A 21 -6.46 26.86 12.97
N SER A 22 -6.87 26.52 14.18
CA SER A 22 -6.55 27.27 15.40
C SER A 22 -5.21 26.78 15.95
N GLN A 23 -4.19 27.65 15.98
CA GLN A 23 -2.92 27.38 16.67
C GLN A 23 -3.08 27.67 18.16
N GLY A 24 -3.17 26.63 18.97
CA GLY A 24 -2.95 26.69 20.42
C GLY A 24 -1.53 26.23 20.74
N ALA A 25 -0.65 27.16 21.10
CA ALA A 25 0.69 26.86 21.59
C ALA A 25 0.76 27.15 23.10
N VAL A 26 0.94 26.13 23.95
CA VAL A 26 1.48 26.27 25.31
C VAL A 26 2.19 24.97 25.77
N ALA A 27 3.49 25.14 26.10
CA ALA A 27 4.39 24.43 27.05
C ALA A 27 4.43 22.88 27.06
N THR A 28 5.56 22.19 27.25
CA THR A 28 6.51 22.31 28.36
C THR A 28 7.73 21.42 28.08
N THR A 29 8.90 21.81 28.57
CA THR A 29 10.21 21.16 28.37
C THR A 29 10.40 19.86 29.16
N SER A 30 10.90 18.80 28.51
CA SER A 30 11.76 17.75 29.10
C SER A 30 12.49 16.97 27.98
N PRO A 31 13.79 16.66 28.12
CA PRO A 31 14.57 16.04 27.05
C PRO A 31 14.49 14.52 27.15
N HIS A 32 13.50 13.93 26.47
CA HIS A 32 13.56 12.54 26.08
C HIS A 32 13.55 12.50 24.58
N THR A 33 14.66 12.03 24.01
CA THR A 33 14.91 11.89 22.56
C THR A 33 13.71 11.25 21.88
N SER A 34 12.84 12.10 21.32
CA SER A 34 11.78 11.71 20.42
C SER A 34 12.43 11.44 19.07
N LEU A 35 12.44 10.17 18.67
CA LEU A 35 12.68 9.81 17.28
C LEU A 35 11.60 10.51 16.46
N ALA A 36 12.00 11.57 15.76
CA ALA A 36 11.15 12.30 14.84
C ALA A 36 10.49 11.29 13.87
N PRO A 37 9.18 11.40 13.58
CA PRO A 37 8.61 10.64 12.50
C PRO A 37 9.36 11.04 11.23
N ALA A 38 9.81 10.04 10.48
CA ALA A 38 10.46 10.22 9.19
C ALA A 38 9.62 11.20 8.36
N THR A 39 10.13 12.41 8.20
CA THR A 39 9.55 13.42 7.34
C THR A 39 9.74 12.90 5.92
N LEU A 40 8.68 12.31 5.39
CA LEU A 40 8.52 11.90 4.01
C LEU A 40 8.99 13.06 3.11
N LEU A 41 10.04 12.82 2.30
CA LEU A 41 10.48 13.78 1.28
C LEU A 41 9.39 13.90 0.20
N THR A 42 8.51 14.90 0.35
CA THR A 42 7.75 15.45 -0.79
C THR A 42 8.64 16.49 -1.47
N ALA A 43 9.16 16.15 -2.65
CA ALA A 43 9.75 17.12 -3.57
C ALA A 43 8.63 17.85 -4.34
N PRO A 44 8.73 19.18 -4.56
CA PRO A 44 7.76 19.90 -5.39
C PRO A 44 8.11 19.72 -6.87
N GLY A 45 7.36 18.88 -7.57
CA GLY A 45 7.32 18.80 -9.04
C GLY A 45 6.10 19.55 -9.60
N PRO A 46 6.16 20.06 -10.84
CA PRO A 46 5.06 20.79 -11.46
C PRO A 46 3.83 19.88 -11.60
N MET A 47 2.68 20.41 -11.20
CA MET A 47 1.40 19.73 -11.16
C MET A 47 0.95 19.36 -12.58
N MET A 48 0.98 18.08 -12.90
CA MET A 48 0.33 17.50 -14.07
C MET A 48 -0.87 16.71 -13.58
N GLU A 49 -2.06 17.23 -13.85
CA GLU A 49 -3.35 16.62 -13.56
C GLU A 49 -3.54 15.43 -14.53
N GLY A 50 -3.37 14.22 -14.01
CA GLY A 50 -3.59 12.98 -14.73
C GLY A 50 -3.91 11.88 -13.73
N GLU A 51 -5.11 11.29 -13.87
CA GLU A 51 -5.61 10.13 -13.12
C GLU A 51 -4.87 8.85 -13.52
N GLY A 52 -3.56 8.84 -13.28
CA GLY A 52 -2.71 7.68 -13.35
C GLY A 52 -1.76 7.81 -12.18
N GLU A 53 -2.04 7.07 -11.11
CA GLU A 53 -1.12 6.85 -10.01
C GLU A 53 0.26 6.57 -10.63
N GLY A 54 1.17 7.54 -10.51
CA GLY A 54 2.53 7.42 -10.97
C GLY A 54 3.24 6.39 -10.11
N ALA A 55 2.90 5.12 -10.30
CA ALA A 55 3.72 4.01 -9.88
C ALA A 55 4.95 4.10 -10.77
N VAL A 56 5.96 4.82 -10.29
CA VAL A 56 7.33 4.55 -10.69
C VAL A 56 7.49 3.05 -10.49
N SER A 57 7.55 2.30 -11.59
CA SER A 57 7.76 0.86 -11.54
C SER A 57 9.16 0.66 -11.01
N VAL A 58 9.27 0.37 -9.71
CA VAL A 58 10.56 0.13 -9.07
C VAL A 58 11.04 -1.25 -9.47
N ASP A 59 12.24 -1.32 -10.04
CA ASP A 59 12.89 -2.57 -10.37
C ASP A 59 13.38 -3.27 -9.09
N LEU A 60 12.69 -4.34 -8.70
CA LEU A 60 13.01 -5.13 -7.50
C LEU A 60 14.29 -5.96 -7.65
N THR A 61 14.79 -6.16 -8.88
CA THR A 61 16.04 -6.91 -9.13
C THR A 61 17.27 -6.14 -8.66
N THR A 62 17.23 -4.81 -8.74
CA THR A 62 18.34 -3.92 -8.40
C THR A 62 18.09 -3.06 -7.16
N ASN A 63 16.84 -2.86 -6.76
CA ASN A 63 16.47 -2.04 -5.61
C ASN A 63 16.24 -2.88 -4.34
N ASP A 64 17.24 -2.89 -3.44
CA ASP A 64 17.20 -3.66 -2.20
C ASP A 64 16.08 -3.24 -1.24
N SER A 65 15.85 -1.94 -1.08
CA SER A 65 14.84 -1.46 -0.12
C SER A 65 13.43 -1.81 -0.59
N ALA A 66 13.17 -1.72 -1.89
CA ALA A 66 11.89 -2.13 -2.47
C ALA A 66 11.70 -3.66 -2.42
N PHE A 67 12.74 -4.44 -2.71
CA PHE A 67 12.70 -5.90 -2.56
C PHE A 67 12.38 -6.31 -1.12
N LEU A 68 13.06 -5.72 -0.14
CA LEU A 68 12.83 -5.97 1.28
C LEU A 68 11.45 -5.50 1.75
N ALA A 69 10.96 -4.37 1.23
CA ALA A 69 9.61 -3.90 1.53
C ALA A 69 8.55 -4.90 1.06
N GLN A 70 8.68 -5.43 -0.16
CA GLN A 70 7.76 -6.44 -0.69
C GLN A 70 7.80 -7.75 0.12
N LEU A 71 8.99 -8.19 0.55
CA LEU A 71 9.13 -9.32 1.48
C LEU A 71 8.46 -9.02 2.84
N GLY A 72 8.54 -7.78 3.31
CA GLY A 72 7.87 -7.31 4.51
C GLY A 72 6.34 -7.42 4.44
N LEU A 73 5.74 -7.10 3.27
CA LEU A 73 4.30 -7.26 3.05
C LEU A 73 3.87 -8.73 3.14
N ILE A 74 4.60 -9.63 2.47
CA ILE A 74 4.35 -11.07 2.54
C ILE A 74 4.45 -11.55 4.00
N ARG A 75 5.52 -11.17 4.71
CA ARG A 75 5.70 -11.52 6.12
C ARG A 75 4.53 -11.02 6.98
N GLY A 76 4.07 -9.79 6.76
CA GLY A 76 2.94 -9.20 7.48
C GLY A 76 1.66 -10.02 7.31
N HIS A 77 1.33 -10.39 6.08
CA HIS A 77 0.17 -11.24 5.77
C HIS A 77 0.25 -12.60 6.48
N LEU A 78 1.39 -13.28 6.39
CA LEU A 78 1.58 -14.58 7.05
C LEU A 78 1.50 -14.45 8.58
N TRP A 79 2.03 -13.36 9.15
CA TRP A 79 1.93 -13.13 10.59
C TRP A 79 0.48 -12.91 11.03
N VAL A 80 -0.29 -12.09 10.32
CA VAL A 80 -1.72 -11.86 10.63
C VAL A 80 -2.52 -13.15 10.48
N GLY A 81 -2.30 -13.91 9.40
CA GLY A 81 -2.97 -15.19 9.21
C GLY A 81 -2.67 -16.18 10.34
N MET A 82 -1.43 -16.20 10.86
CA MET A 82 -1.06 -17.06 11.98
C MET A 82 -1.78 -16.63 13.26
N LYS A 83 -1.87 -15.31 13.53
CA LYS A 83 -2.61 -14.79 14.69
C LYS A 83 -4.09 -15.11 14.62
N LEU A 84 -4.69 -15.00 13.44
CA LEU A 84 -6.08 -15.39 13.21
C LEU A 84 -6.30 -16.89 13.41
N TYR A 85 -5.36 -17.72 12.95
CA TYR A 85 -5.39 -19.16 13.15
C TYR A 85 -5.34 -19.53 14.64
N GLU A 86 -4.41 -18.95 15.39
CA GLU A 86 -4.26 -19.13 16.85
C GLU A 86 -5.54 -18.74 17.62
N GLN A 87 -6.31 -17.78 17.10
CA GLN A 87 -7.57 -17.30 17.68
C GLN A 87 -8.80 -18.10 17.21
N GLY A 88 -8.63 -19.09 16.34
CA GLY A 88 -9.73 -19.89 15.80
C GLY A 88 -10.50 -19.24 14.65
N HIS A 89 -10.04 -18.10 14.12
CA HIS A 89 -10.64 -17.40 12.98
C HIS A 89 -10.16 -18.02 11.65
N LEU A 90 -10.48 -19.29 11.42
CA LEU A 90 -9.89 -20.11 10.34
C LEU A 90 -10.10 -19.55 8.93
N GLU A 91 -11.29 -19.06 8.59
CA GLU A 91 -11.55 -18.54 7.24
C GLU A 91 -10.75 -17.25 6.97
N MET A 92 -10.69 -16.36 7.96
CA MET A 92 -9.87 -15.15 7.87
C MET A 92 -8.38 -15.48 7.79
N ALA A 93 -7.92 -16.49 8.53
CA ALA A 93 -6.55 -16.98 8.47
C ALA A 93 -6.19 -17.48 7.07
N LYS A 94 -7.03 -18.32 6.46
CA LYS A 94 -6.85 -18.82 5.09
C LYS A 94 -6.76 -17.68 4.08
N THR A 95 -7.66 -16.71 4.15
CA THR A 95 -7.61 -15.51 3.30
C THR A 95 -6.25 -14.83 3.41
N HIS A 96 -5.77 -14.54 4.62
CA HIS A 96 -4.47 -13.87 4.80
C HIS A 96 -3.27 -14.73 4.36
N MET A 97 -3.35 -16.06 4.46
CA MET A 97 -2.29 -16.99 4.05
C MET A 97 -2.20 -17.17 2.53
N LYS A 98 -3.33 -17.08 1.82
CA LYS A 98 -3.41 -17.30 0.38
C LYS A 98 -2.98 -16.07 -0.45
N HIS A 99 -3.39 -14.87 -0.03
CA HIS A 99 -3.12 -13.62 -0.76
C HIS A 99 -1.65 -13.39 -1.14
N PRO A 100 -0.65 -13.70 -0.28
CA PRO A 100 0.75 -13.52 -0.65
C PRO A 100 1.18 -14.33 -1.87
N GLY A 101 0.68 -15.55 -2.05
CA GLY A 101 0.99 -16.38 -3.21
C GLY A 101 0.34 -15.86 -4.48
N ASP A 102 -0.94 -15.49 -4.39
CA ASP A 102 -1.76 -15.10 -5.54
C ASP A 102 -1.39 -13.72 -6.10
N GLU A 103 -1.02 -12.76 -5.24
CA GLU A 103 -0.88 -11.35 -5.64
C GLU A 103 0.52 -10.78 -5.42
N LEU A 104 1.20 -11.12 -4.32
CA LEU A 104 2.43 -10.43 -3.91
C LEU A 104 3.71 -11.13 -4.39
N TYR A 105 3.73 -12.46 -4.37
CA TYR A 105 4.92 -13.26 -4.68
C TYR A 105 5.24 -13.26 -6.17
N ALA A 106 4.23 -13.18 -7.04
CA ALA A 106 4.43 -13.12 -8.50
C ALA A 106 5.36 -11.97 -8.91
N GLY A 107 5.28 -10.81 -8.22
CA GLY A 107 6.17 -9.68 -8.45
C GLY A 107 7.63 -9.89 -8.00
N LEU A 108 7.91 -10.92 -7.19
CA LEU A 108 9.24 -11.19 -6.64
C LEU A 108 10.03 -12.23 -7.43
N VAL A 109 9.41 -12.99 -8.34
CA VAL A 109 10.05 -14.15 -9.01
C VAL A 109 11.34 -13.73 -9.72
N SER A 110 11.27 -12.71 -10.58
CA SER A 110 12.43 -12.21 -11.30
C SER A 110 13.50 -11.59 -10.38
N ALA A 111 13.09 -11.03 -9.22
CA ALA A 111 14.04 -10.51 -8.23
C ALA A 111 14.78 -11.64 -7.49
N PHE A 112 14.13 -12.77 -7.22
CA PHE A 112 14.82 -13.96 -6.67
C PHE A 112 15.82 -14.53 -7.67
N GLU A 113 15.43 -14.67 -8.94
CA GLU A 113 16.30 -15.17 -10.00
C GLU A 113 17.54 -14.26 -10.19
N ALA A 114 17.33 -12.95 -10.28
CA ALA A 114 18.42 -11.99 -10.44
C ALA A 114 19.41 -11.95 -9.25
N ARG A 115 18.94 -12.34 -8.07
CA ARG A 115 19.72 -12.37 -6.82
C ARG A 115 20.31 -13.76 -6.50
N ASP A 116 20.12 -14.75 -7.38
CA ASP A 116 20.52 -16.15 -7.18
C ASP A 116 19.97 -16.75 -5.87
N LEU A 117 18.69 -16.47 -5.60
CA LEU A 117 17.98 -16.94 -4.42
C LEU A 117 16.90 -17.97 -4.82
N PRO A 118 16.68 -19.02 -4.02
CA PRO A 118 15.76 -20.09 -4.38
C PRO A 118 14.27 -19.70 -4.34
N GLY A 119 13.93 -18.55 -3.74
CA GLY A 119 12.55 -18.16 -3.46
C GLY A 119 11.85 -19.12 -2.49
N PHE A 120 10.52 -19.01 -2.39
CA PHE A 120 9.70 -19.81 -1.47
C PHE A 120 8.26 -20.03 -1.96
N ALA A 121 8.05 -20.12 -3.27
CA ALA A 121 6.74 -20.37 -3.89
C ALA A 121 6.05 -21.64 -3.36
N LYS A 122 6.80 -22.75 -3.24
CA LYS A 122 6.25 -24.02 -2.78
C LYS A 122 5.73 -23.94 -1.32
N PRO A 123 6.51 -23.45 -0.35
CA PRO A 123 5.98 -23.20 1.00
C PRO A 123 4.71 -22.33 1.02
N LEU A 124 4.60 -21.31 0.15
CA LEU A 124 3.36 -20.52 0.06
C LEU A 124 2.18 -21.33 -0.47
N SER A 125 2.38 -22.14 -1.53
CA SER A 125 1.29 -22.96 -2.08
C SER A 125 0.81 -24.03 -1.11
N ASP A 126 1.67 -24.50 -0.20
CA ASP A 126 1.30 -25.49 0.81
C ASP A 126 0.39 -24.90 1.92
N LEU A 127 0.24 -23.56 2.01
CA LEU A 127 -0.61 -22.86 2.99
C LEU A 127 -2.05 -22.61 2.51
N ALA A 128 -2.33 -22.77 1.21
CA ALA A 128 -3.57 -22.31 0.55
C ALA A 128 -4.53 -23.44 0.17
#